data_AF-D5PIF4-F1
#
_entry.id   AF-D5PIF4-F1
#
_cell.length_a   1.000
_cell.length_b   1.000
_cell.length_c   1.000
_cell.angle_alpha   90.00
_cell.angle_beta   90.00
_cell.angle_gamma   90.00
#
_symmetry.space_group_name_H-M   'P 1'
#
loop_
_entity.id
_entity.type
_entity.pdbx_description
1 polymer ?
#
loop_
_entity_poly.entity_id
_entity_poly.type
_entity_poly.pdbx_seq_one_letter_code
_entity_poly.pdbx_strand_id
1 'polypeptide(L)'
;MTRPVSRAEASRRVKEATDLGPRRGLTGEPLEPLLPATAAAQRDGRLGGGQVAVIRRFFHRLPGWVDFATRAAVEADLADKGGHFRPEHLAELAE
;
A
#
# COMPACT_ATOMS: atom_id res chain seq x y z
N MET A 1 -4.28 -6.38 27.26
CA MET A 1 -3.58 -7.61 26.79
C MET A 1 -3.36 -7.50 25.29
N THR A 2 -2.12 -7.27 24.85
CA THR A 2 -1.79 -7.25 23.42
C THR A 2 -1.74 -8.69 22.93
N ARG A 3 -2.66 -9.12 22.07
CA ARG A 3 -2.62 -10.48 21.50
C ARG A 3 -1.31 -10.63 20.70
N PRO A 4 -0.55 -11.72 20.90
CA PRO A 4 0.63 -11.99 20.09
C PRO A 4 0.20 -12.15 18.63
N VAL A 5 0.89 -11.42 17.76
CA VAL A 5 0.71 -11.48 16.31
C VAL A 5 1.32 -12.78 15.79
N SER A 6 0.62 -13.48 14.88
CA SER A 6 1.15 -14.70 14.27
C SER A 6 2.39 -14.41 13.42
N ARG A 7 3.25 -15.42 13.20
CA ARG A 7 4.44 -15.26 12.35
C ARG A 7 4.11 -14.77 10.93
N ALA A 8 3.01 -15.26 10.36
CA ALA A 8 2.54 -14.85 9.03
C ALA A 8 2.12 -13.38 9.03
N GLU A 9 1.36 -12.96 10.03
CA GLU A 9 0.92 -11.57 10.20
C GLU A 9 2.10 -10.63 10.47
N ALA A 10 3.08 -11.03 11.28
CA ALA A 10 4.32 -10.27 11.49
C ALA A 10 5.11 -10.11 10.20
N SER A 11 5.29 -11.21 9.45
CA SER A 11 6.03 -11.18 8.18
C SER A 11 5.33 -10.33 7.13
N ARG A 12 3.99 -10.34 7.11
CA ARG A 12 3.21 -9.47 6.22
C ARG A 12 3.43 -8.00 6.54
N ARG A 13 3.32 -7.61 7.82
CA ARG A 13 3.55 -6.23 8.27
C ARG A 13 4.96 -5.73 7.94
N VAL A 14 5.99 -6.58 8.10
CA VAL A 14 7.37 -6.23 7.73
C VAL A 14 7.48 -5.96 6.23
N LYS A 15 6.87 -6.81 5.38
CA LYS A 15 6.87 -6.59 3.93
C LYS A 15 6.11 -5.33 3.54
N GLU A 16 4.97 -5.06 4.17
CA GLU A 16 4.16 -3.85 3.94
C GLU A 16 4.93 -2.57 4.32
N ALA A 17 5.72 -2.62 5.38
CA ALA A 17 6.49 -1.47 5.87
C ALA A 17 7.52 -0.95 4.85
N THR A 18 7.98 -1.75 3.89
CA THR A 18 8.87 -1.28 2.82
C THR A 18 8.22 -0.21 1.96
N ASP A 19 6.92 -0.34 1.69
CA ASP A 19 6.21 0.55 0.76
C ASP A 19 5.38 1.62 1.48
N LEU A 20 4.91 1.32 2.69
CA LEU A 20 3.96 2.14 3.45
C LEU A 20 4.58 2.79 4.69
N GLY A 21 5.76 2.31 5.09
CA GLY A 21 6.47 2.78 6.27
C GLY A 21 7.20 4.11 6.06
N PRO A 22 7.66 4.74 7.16
CA PRO A 22 8.47 5.94 7.09
C PRO A 22 9.75 5.69 6.29
N ARG A 23 10.11 6.61 5.39
CA ARG A 23 11.37 6.58 4.64
C ARG A 23 12.24 7.77 5.02
N ARG A 24 13.55 7.62 4.79
CA ARG A 24 14.57 8.64 5.05
C ARG A 24 15.46 8.77 3.84
N GLY A 25 15.80 9.99 3.45
CA GLY A 25 16.77 10.25 2.40
C GLY A 25 18.21 10.08 2.91
N LEU A 26 19.18 10.27 2.02
CA LEU A 26 20.60 10.08 2.33
C LEU A 26 21.09 11.04 3.43
N THR A 27 20.42 12.19 3.59
CA THR A 27 20.76 13.18 4.62
C THR A 27 19.89 13.07 5.88
N GLY A 28 19.02 12.06 5.96
CA GLY A 28 18.15 11.78 7.12
C GLY A 28 16.83 12.55 7.12
N GLU A 29 16.54 13.31 6.07
CA GLU A 29 15.28 13.99 5.86
C GLU A 29 14.13 12.97 5.73
N PRO A 30 12.94 13.23 6.33
CA PRO A 30 11.78 12.38 6.12
C PRO A 30 11.37 12.37 4.64
N LEU A 31 11.14 11.18 4.11
CA LEU A 31 10.55 10.98 2.78
C LEU A 31 9.16 10.37 2.94
N GLU A 32 8.27 10.73 2.02
CA GLU A 32 6.96 10.09 1.93
C GLU A 32 7.11 8.58 1.71
N PRO A 33 6.12 7.77 2.09
CA PRO A 33 6.06 6.36 1.69
C PRO A 33 6.17 6.19 0.16
N LEU A 34 6.46 4.98 -0.32
CA LEU A 34 6.43 4.70 -1.77
C LEU A 34 5.00 4.75 -2.31
N LEU A 35 4.03 4.37 -1.47
CA LEU A 35 2.60 4.42 -1.72
C LEU A 35 1.92 5.32 -0.67
N PRO A 36 2.02 6.66 -0.81
CA PRO A 36 1.52 7.61 0.18
C PRO A 36 0.00 7.54 0.41
N ALA A 37 -0.82 7.40 -0.65
CA ALA A 37 -2.28 7.35 -0.54
C ALA A 37 -2.73 6.06 0.15
N THR A 38 -2.10 4.94 -0.20
CA THR A 38 -2.32 3.63 0.39
C THR A 38 -1.93 3.61 1.86
N ALA A 39 -0.79 4.22 2.19
CA ALA A 39 -0.30 4.33 3.57
C ALA A 39 -1.24 5.18 4.43
N ALA A 40 -1.76 6.28 3.89
CA ALA A 40 -2.76 7.10 4.57
C ALA A 40 -4.04 6.30 4.83
N ALA A 41 -4.59 5.63 3.81
CA ALA A 41 -5.81 4.86 3.94
C ALA A 41 -5.68 3.65 4.88
N GLN A 42 -4.50 3.03 4.96
CA GLN A 42 -4.21 2.00 5.97
C GLN A 42 -4.19 2.58 7.38
N ARG A 43 -3.53 3.73 7.60
CA ARG A 43 -3.49 4.40 8.92
C ARG A 43 -4.88 4.82 9.40
N ASP A 44 -5.73 5.24 8.48
CA ASP A 44 -7.12 5.59 8.75
C ASP A 44 -8.02 4.36 9.00
N GLY A 45 -7.49 3.14 8.83
CA GLY A 45 -8.24 1.89 8.96
C GLY A 45 -9.20 1.60 7.80
N ARG A 46 -9.16 2.40 6.72
CA ARG A 46 -9.96 2.18 5.51
C ARG A 46 -9.45 1.00 4.69
N LEU A 47 -8.15 0.73 4.72
CA LEU A 47 -7.55 -0.44 4.08
C LEU A 47 -7.06 -1.46 5.11
N GLY A 48 -7.48 -2.72 4.93
CA GLY A 48 -6.89 -3.87 5.59
C GLY A 48 -5.71 -4.44 4.80
N GLY A 49 -4.99 -5.40 5.40
CA GLY A 49 -3.81 -6.02 4.77
C GLY A 49 -4.09 -6.70 3.43
N GLY A 50 -5.32 -7.18 3.20
CA GLY A 50 -5.73 -7.74 1.91
C GLY A 50 -5.76 -6.70 0.80
N GLN A 51 -6.40 -5.55 1.01
CA GLN A 51 -6.44 -4.48 0.01
C GLN A 51 -5.06 -3.89 -0.24
N VAL A 52 -4.28 -3.68 0.83
CA VAL A 52 -2.89 -3.24 0.74
C VAL A 52 -2.06 -4.20 -0.14
N ALA A 53 -2.22 -5.52 0.03
CA ALA A 53 -1.49 -6.50 -0.78
C ALA A 53 -1.84 -6.42 -2.27
N VAL A 54 -3.11 -6.18 -2.60
CA VAL A 54 -3.57 -6.02 -4.00
C VAL A 54 -2.95 -4.79 -4.64
N ILE A 55 -3.02 -3.64 -3.98
CA ILE A 55 -2.46 -2.37 -4.50
C ILE A 55 -0.96 -2.50 -4.71
N ARG A 56 -0.23 -3.09 -3.76
CA ARG A 56 1.21 -3.35 -3.90
C ARG A 56 1.52 -4.27 -5.08
N ARG A 57 0.75 -5.35 -5.26
CA ARG A 57 0.91 -6.27 -6.40
C ARG A 57 0.69 -5.56 -7.74
N PHE A 58 -0.27 -4.65 -7.82
CA PHE A 58 -0.49 -3.82 -9.01
C PHE A 58 0.75 -2.99 -9.35
N PHE A 59 1.27 -2.22 -8.38
CA PHE A 59 2.45 -1.37 -8.62
C PHE A 59 3.74 -2.15 -8.90
N HIS A 60 3.88 -3.37 -8.39
CA HIS A 60 5.00 -4.25 -8.76
C HIS A 60 4.94 -4.75 -10.21
N ARG A 61 3.74 -4.83 -10.81
CA ARG A 61 3.54 -5.23 -12.22
C ARG A 61 3.54 -4.05 -13.18
N LEU A 62 3.41 -2.83 -12.67
CA LEU A 62 3.27 -1.63 -13.48
C LEU A 62 4.57 -1.33 -14.25
N PRO A 63 4.51 -1.12 -15.58
CA PRO A 63 5.71 -0.84 -16.36
C PRO A 63 6.47 0.41 -15.89
N GLY A 64 7.79 0.39 -16.09
CA GLY A 64 8.68 1.49 -15.72
C GLY A 64 8.45 2.80 -16.49
N TRP A 65 7.83 2.72 -17.66
CA TRP A 65 7.55 3.87 -18.53
C TRP A 65 6.33 4.68 -18.10
N VAL A 66 5.52 4.18 -17.16
CA VAL A 66 4.40 4.94 -16.59
C VAL A 66 4.96 6.05 -15.71
N ASP A 67 4.60 7.28 -16.02
CA ASP A 67 5.09 8.46 -15.32
C ASP A 67 4.57 8.57 -13.88
N PHE A 68 5.21 9.45 -13.11
CA PHE A 68 4.91 9.64 -11.70
C PHE A 68 3.50 10.18 -11.44
N ALA A 69 3.01 11.12 -12.27
CA ALA A 69 1.71 11.72 -12.07
C ALA A 69 0.60 10.70 -12.31
N THR A 70 0.72 9.89 -13.36
CA THR A 70 -0.18 8.78 -13.63
C THR A 70 -0.16 7.75 -12.51
N ARG A 71 1.04 7.38 -12.00
CA ARG A 71 1.18 6.48 -10.85
C ARG A 71 0.47 6.99 -9.61
N ALA A 72 0.65 8.26 -9.26
CA ALA A 72 0.02 8.88 -8.10
C ALA A 72 -1.52 8.92 -8.23
N ALA A 73 -2.03 9.27 -9.42
CA ALA A 73 -3.47 9.28 -9.68
C ALA A 73 -4.09 7.89 -9.55
N VAL A 74 -3.45 6.87 -10.12
CA VAL A 74 -3.90 5.48 -10.02
C VAL A 74 -3.84 4.97 -8.58
N GLU A 75 -2.80 5.35 -7.82
CA GLU A 75 -2.70 4.98 -6.41
C GLU A 75 -3.86 5.55 -5.61
N ALA A 76 -4.18 6.83 -5.80
CA ALA A 76 -5.28 7.49 -5.10
C ALA A 76 -6.62 6.82 -5.41
N ASP A 77 -6.88 6.50 -6.68
CA ASP A 77 -8.09 5.81 -7.13
C ASP A 77 -8.21 4.39 -6.53
N LEU A 78 -7.13 3.61 -6.55
CA LEU A 78 -7.13 2.27 -5.96
C LEU A 78 -7.26 2.31 -4.43
N ALA A 79 -6.67 3.31 -3.76
CA ALA A 79 -6.80 3.49 -2.31
C ALA A 79 -8.22 3.89 -1.90
N ASP A 80 -8.89 4.71 -2.71
CA ASP A 80 -10.30 5.06 -2.52
C ASP A 80 -11.20 3.83 -2.69
N LYS A 81 -11.10 3.16 -3.85
CA LYS A 81 -11.84 1.93 -4.17
C LYS A 81 -11.60 0.82 -3.13
N GLY A 82 -10.37 0.67 -2.63
CA GLY A 82 -10.05 -0.33 -1.62
C GLY A 82 -10.77 -0.10 -0.28
N GLY A 83 -11.22 1.12 0.01
CA GLY A 83 -12.08 1.42 1.15
C GLY A 83 -13.52 0.94 0.97
N HIS A 84 -13.96 0.71 -0.27
CA HIS A 84 -15.33 0.33 -0.62
C HIS A 84 -15.48 -1.15 -0.98
N PHE A 85 -14.39 -1.81 -1.38
CA PHE A 85 -14.43 -3.17 -1.91
C PHE A 85 -13.61 -4.17 -1.11
N ARG A 86 -14.04 -5.44 -1.17
CA ARG A 86 -13.24 -6.56 -0.66
C ARG A 86 -11.98 -6.74 -1.51
N PRO A 87 -10.89 -7.31 -0.95
CA PRO A 87 -9.63 -7.48 -1.68
C PRO A 87 -9.78 -8.21 -3.02
N GLU A 88 -10.66 -9.20 -3.09
CA GLU A 88 -10.88 -10.01 -4.29
C GLU A 88 -11.47 -9.16 -5.43
N HIS A 89 -12.47 -8.34 -5.13
CA HIS A 89 -13.07 -7.44 -6.11
C HIS A 89 -12.17 -6.25 -6.44
N LEU A 90 -11.38 -5.76 -5.48
CA LEU A 90 -10.35 -4.76 -5.76
C LEU A 90 -9.28 -5.31 -6.71
N ALA A 91 -8.95 -6.61 -6.62
CA ALA A 91 -7.99 -7.24 -7.51
C ALA A 91 -8.50 -7.30 -8.95
N GLU A 92 -9.80 -7.54 -9.17
CA GLU A 92 -10.43 -7.49 -10.49
C GLU A 92 -10.31 -6.10 -11.14
N LEU A 93 -10.41 -5.04 -10.33
CA LEU A 93 -10.23 -3.65 -10.78
C LEU A 93 -8.76 -3.28 -11.05
N ALA A 94 -7.83 -4.12 -10.62
CA ALA A 94 -6.38 -3.90 -10.66
C ALA A 94 -5.64 -4.94 -11.54
N GLU A 95 -6.37 -5.61 -12.44
CA GLU A 95 -5.81 -6.35 -13.58
C GLU A 95 -5.79 -5.46 -14.83
#